data_AF-A0A8C4EQY0-F1
#
_entry.id   AF-A0A8C4EQY0-F1
#
_cell.length_a   1.000
_cell.length_b   1.000
_cell.length_c   1.000
_cell.angle_alpha   90.00
_cell.angle_beta   90.00
_cell.angle_gamma   90.00
#
_symmetry.space_group_name_H-M   'P 1'
#
loop_
_entity.id
_entity.type
_entity.pdbx_description
1 polymer ?
#
loop_
_entity_poly.entity_id
_entity_poly.type
_entity_poly.pdbx_seq_one_letter_code
_entity_poly.pdbx_strand_id
1 'polypeptide(L)'
;MERKIPDFAGTWEMKSSENFEELLKKLGVNMMLRMIAVKAASKPLVEITQDGETLSIKTSTTVRTTHITFTVGQEFNEATVDGRPCTSFPRWETDSKISCEQTLQKGEGPKTSWTREITNDGKLILENFNSRPYFRTFNPISQSSSADGVHSVASVDVSIFLL
;
A
#
# COMPACT_ATOMS: atom_id res chain seq x y z
N MET A 1 30.18 -0.40 10.02
CA MET A 1 29.59 -0.15 8.69
C MET A 1 28.25 0.51 8.94
N GLU A 2 28.05 1.71 8.42
CA GLU A 2 26.74 2.39 8.46
C GLU A 2 25.77 1.59 7.57
N ARG A 3 24.57 1.28 8.08
CA ARG A 3 23.54 0.61 7.30
C ARG A 3 23.07 1.58 6.22
N LYS A 4 23.07 1.16 4.95
CA LYS A 4 22.46 1.95 3.88
C LYS A 4 20.94 1.89 4.03
N ILE A 5 20.31 3.04 4.23
CA ILE A 5 18.86 3.15 4.25
C ILE A 5 18.38 3.23 2.79
N PRO A 6 17.45 2.36 2.34
CA PRO A 6 16.87 2.44 1.00
C PRO A 6 16.13 3.77 0.81
N ASP A 7 16.18 4.35 -0.39
CA ASP A 7 15.43 5.57 -0.73
C ASP A 7 14.20 5.23 -1.57
N PHE A 8 13.03 5.35 -0.96
CA PHE A 8 11.73 5.14 -1.61
C PHE A 8 11.05 6.44 -2.04
N ALA A 9 11.66 7.61 -1.80
CA ALA A 9 11.05 8.90 -2.09
C ALA A 9 10.77 9.06 -3.59
N GLY A 10 9.58 9.53 -3.92
CA GLY A 10 9.18 9.74 -5.30
C GLY A 10 7.68 9.68 -5.53
N THR A 11 7.29 9.90 -6.78
CA THR A 11 5.91 9.76 -7.24
C THR A 11 5.85 8.55 -8.16
N TRP A 12 4.87 7.68 -7.92
CA TRP A 12 4.75 6.37 -8.53
C TRP A 12 3.37 6.21 -9.16
N GLU A 13 3.33 5.94 -10.46
CA GLU A 13 2.11 5.64 -11.19
C GLU A 13 1.95 4.13 -11.37
N MET A 14 0.75 3.62 -11.12
CA MET A 14 0.51 2.19 -11.31
C MET A 14 0.59 1.78 -12.79
N LYS A 15 1.41 0.76 -13.05
CA LYS A 15 1.56 0.11 -14.36
C LYS A 15 0.67 -1.12 -14.49
N SER A 16 0.66 -1.99 -13.48
CA SER A 16 -0.10 -3.23 -13.49
C SER A 16 -0.56 -3.61 -12.09
N SER A 17 -1.68 -4.34 -12.03
CA SER A 17 -2.20 -4.94 -10.80
C SER A 17 -2.73 -6.33 -11.12
N GLU A 18 -2.25 -7.32 -10.38
CA GLU A 18 -2.59 -8.73 -10.58
C GLU A 18 -3.27 -9.27 -9.30
N ASN A 19 -4.34 -10.06 -9.47
CA ASN A 19 -5.07 -10.73 -8.37
C ASN A 19 -5.78 -9.80 -7.37
N PHE A 20 -6.00 -8.51 -7.69
CA PHE A 20 -6.66 -7.57 -6.78
C PHE A 20 -8.11 -7.96 -6.45
N GLU A 21 -8.89 -8.35 -7.46
CA GLU A 21 -10.27 -8.78 -7.23
C GLU A 21 -10.33 -10.08 -6.42
N GLU A 22 -9.40 -11.01 -6.67
CA GLU A 22 -9.31 -12.27 -5.92
C GLU A 22 -9.03 -12.01 -4.43
N LEU A 23 -8.14 -11.07 -4.13
CA LEU A 23 -7.85 -10.64 -2.76
C LEU A 23 -9.11 -10.11 -2.06
N LEU A 24 -9.84 -9.19 -2.70
CA LEU A 24 -11.08 -8.65 -2.15
C LEU A 24 -12.13 -9.76 -1.93
N LYS A 25 -12.22 -10.73 -2.85
CA LYS A 25 -13.12 -11.88 -2.72
C LYS A 25 -12.75 -12.74 -1.51
N LYS A 26 -11.47 -13.02 -1.28
CA LYS A 26 -11.00 -13.78 -0.12
C LYS A 26 -11.27 -13.07 1.21
N LEU A 27 -11.22 -11.73 1.20
CA LEU A 27 -11.55 -10.91 2.35
C LEU A 27 -13.06 -10.75 2.58
N GLY A 28 -13.90 -11.49 1.85
CA GLY A 28 -15.35 -11.49 2.04
C GLY A 28 -16.07 -10.26 1.47
N VAL A 29 -15.39 -9.42 0.70
CA VAL A 29 -16.01 -8.24 0.06
C VAL A 29 -17.02 -8.71 -0.98
N ASN A 30 -18.25 -8.21 -0.95
CA ASN A 30 -19.30 -8.59 -1.90
C ASN A 30 -18.99 -8.15 -3.35
N MET A 31 -19.57 -8.84 -4.34
CA MET A 31 -19.22 -8.65 -5.76
C MET A 31 -19.36 -7.21 -6.26
N MET A 32 -20.43 -6.51 -5.85
CA MET A 32 -20.67 -5.13 -6.27
C MET A 32 -19.57 -4.19 -5.76
N LEU A 33 -19.22 -4.31 -4.48
CA LEU A 33 -18.13 -3.52 -3.88
C LEU A 33 -16.77 -3.85 -4.51
N ARG A 34 -16.52 -5.12 -4.87
CA ARG A 34 -15.28 -5.51 -5.56
C ARG A 34 -15.13 -4.81 -6.91
N MET A 35 -16.19 -4.78 -7.72
CA MET A 35 -16.14 -4.11 -9.03
C MET A 35 -15.87 -2.60 -8.90
N ILE A 36 -16.48 -1.95 -7.90
CA ILE A 36 -16.25 -0.54 -7.62
C ILE A 36 -14.80 -0.34 -7.16
N ALA A 37 -14.30 -1.18 -6.26
CA ALA A 37 -12.92 -1.11 -5.76
C ALA A 37 -11.88 -1.29 -6.88
N VAL A 38 -12.07 -2.28 -7.77
CA VAL A 38 -11.19 -2.50 -8.93
C VAL A 38 -11.14 -1.27 -9.83
N LYS A 39 -12.29 -0.64 -10.11
CA LYS A 39 -12.34 0.60 -10.92
C LYS A 39 -11.71 1.79 -10.19
N ALA A 40 -12.01 1.96 -8.91
CA ALA A 40 -11.52 3.05 -8.09
C ALA A 40 -9.99 3.02 -7.96
N ALA A 41 -9.44 1.84 -7.69
CA ALA A 41 -8.01 1.61 -7.53
C ALA A 41 -7.34 1.16 -8.84
N SER A 42 -7.92 1.49 -10.01
CA SER A 42 -7.38 1.09 -11.32
C SER A 42 -6.19 1.91 -11.79
N LYS A 43 -5.96 3.09 -11.19
CA LYS A 43 -4.81 3.98 -11.45
C LYS A 43 -4.46 4.82 -10.21
N PRO A 44 -4.03 4.23 -9.09
CA PRO A 44 -3.59 5.02 -7.95
C PRO A 44 -2.29 5.75 -8.30
N LEU A 45 -2.22 6.99 -7.84
CA LEU A 45 -0.99 7.77 -7.74
C LEU A 45 -0.46 7.61 -6.32
N VAL A 46 0.78 7.18 -6.18
CA VAL A 46 1.44 7.02 -4.88
C VAL A 46 2.57 8.03 -4.77
N GLU A 47 2.53 8.89 -3.77
CA GLU A 47 3.58 9.85 -3.45
C GLU A 47 4.21 9.41 -2.12
N ILE A 48 5.52 9.15 -2.13
CA ILE A 48 6.30 8.77 -0.95
C ILE A 48 7.28 9.90 -0.64
N THR A 49 7.22 10.41 0.58
CA THR A 49 8.30 11.21 1.15
C THR A 49 9.01 10.40 2.23
N GLN A 50 10.32 10.59 2.35
CA GLN A 50 11.14 9.84 3.29
C GLN A 50 12.13 10.77 3.98
N ASP A 51 12.17 10.69 5.31
CA ASP A 51 13.14 11.36 6.17
C ASP A 51 13.81 10.31 7.06
N GLY A 52 14.98 9.83 6.61
CA GLY A 52 15.68 8.71 7.22
C GLY A 52 14.81 7.46 7.31
N GLU A 53 14.45 7.08 8.52
CA GLU A 53 13.63 5.90 8.85
C GLU A 53 12.11 6.18 8.77
N THR A 54 11.70 7.44 8.59
CA THR A 54 10.27 7.81 8.57
C THR A 54 9.79 7.96 7.13
N LEU A 55 8.74 7.22 6.78
CA LEU A 55 8.10 7.29 5.47
C LEU A 55 6.71 7.90 5.64
N SER A 56 6.36 8.83 4.76
CA SER A 56 4.98 9.28 4.58
C SER A 56 4.49 8.93 3.20
N ILE A 57 3.42 8.16 3.13
CA ILE A 57 2.86 7.62 1.91
C ILE A 57 1.48 8.20 1.70
N LYS A 58 1.34 8.94 0.61
CA LYS A 58 0.07 9.48 0.14
C LYS A 58 -0.37 8.68 -1.06
N THR A 59 -1.55 8.12 -0.98
CA THR A 59 -2.15 7.33 -2.05
C THR A 59 -3.42 8.00 -2.50
N SER A 60 -3.44 8.43 -3.75
CA SER A 60 -4.59 9.10 -4.40
C SER A 60 -5.22 8.17 -5.43
N THR A 61 -6.51 7.88 -5.26
CA THR A 61 -7.34 7.15 -6.22
C THR A 61 -8.43 8.06 -6.78
N THR A 62 -9.21 7.59 -7.76
CA THR A 62 -10.35 8.37 -8.29
C THR A 62 -11.45 8.59 -7.25
N VAL A 63 -11.46 7.82 -6.16
CA VAL A 63 -12.51 7.86 -5.14
C VAL A 63 -12.02 8.54 -3.86
N ARG A 64 -10.78 8.29 -3.45
CA ARG A 64 -10.26 8.76 -2.16
C ARG A 64 -8.76 8.96 -2.18
N THR A 65 -8.30 9.96 -1.44
CA THR A 65 -6.91 10.13 -1.05
C THR A 65 -6.73 9.71 0.41
N THR A 66 -5.64 9.01 0.69
CA THR A 66 -5.26 8.52 2.01
C THR A 66 -3.80 8.86 2.29
N HIS A 67 -3.48 9.02 3.57
CA HIS A 67 -2.14 9.34 4.04
C HIS A 67 -1.80 8.41 5.19
N ILE A 68 -0.60 7.86 5.17
CA ILE A 68 -0.04 7.17 6.32
C ILE A 68 1.38 7.67 6.54
N THR A 69 1.77 7.76 7.80
CA THR A 69 3.15 8.02 8.20
C THR A 69 3.54 6.97 9.22
N PHE A 70 4.70 6.36 9.01
CA PHE A 70 5.26 5.38 9.94
C PHE A 70 6.79 5.50 9.98
N THR A 71 7.37 5.00 11.06
CA THR A 71 8.82 4.94 11.24
C THR A 71 9.26 3.48 11.26
N VAL A 72 10.23 3.13 10.42
CA VAL A 72 10.77 1.78 10.32
C VAL A 72 11.40 1.37 11.66
N GLY A 73 11.09 0.15 12.11
CA GLY A 73 11.49 -0.35 13.42
C GLY A 73 10.58 0.08 14.59
N GLN A 74 9.47 0.79 14.32
CA GLN A 74 8.47 1.15 15.34
C GLN A 74 7.09 0.58 14.98
N GLU A 75 6.39 0.05 15.98
CA GLU A 75 5.00 -0.38 15.82
C GLU A 75 4.08 0.84 15.66
N PHE A 76 3.09 0.70 14.78
CA PHE A 76 2.01 1.68 14.66
C PHE A 76 0.65 0.98 14.57
N ASN A 77 -0.41 1.69 14.93
CA ASN A 77 -1.77 1.17 14.89
C ASN A 77 -2.44 1.60 13.59
N GLU A 78 -3.08 0.66 12.90
CA GLU A 78 -3.91 0.90 11.74
C GLU A 78 -5.19 0.05 11.81
N ALA A 79 -6.04 0.15 10.79
CA ALA A 79 -7.21 -0.68 10.65
C ALA A 79 -7.14 -1.42 9.33
N THR A 80 -7.41 -2.73 9.36
CA THR A 80 -7.56 -3.55 8.15
C THR A 80 -8.70 -3.03 7.27
N VAL A 81 -8.77 -3.50 6.03
CA VAL A 81 -9.79 -3.15 5.02
C VAL A 81 -11.22 -3.27 5.55
N ASP A 82 -11.45 -4.33 6.33
CA ASP A 82 -12.74 -4.66 6.96
C ASP A 82 -12.95 -3.93 8.30
N GLY A 83 -12.10 -2.96 8.63
CA GLY A 83 -12.23 -2.06 9.77
C GLY A 83 -11.76 -2.65 11.10
N ARG A 84 -11.05 -3.79 11.11
CA ARG A 84 -10.53 -4.37 12.35
C ARG A 84 -9.22 -3.70 12.75
N PRO A 85 -9.06 -3.27 14.01
CA PRO A 85 -7.80 -2.71 14.48
C PRO A 85 -6.65 -3.73 14.38
N CYS A 86 -5.53 -3.32 13.81
CA CYS A 86 -4.30 -4.09 13.76
C CYS A 86 -3.08 -3.23 14.13
N THR A 87 -2.03 -3.90 14.60
CA THR A 87 -0.72 -3.33 14.84
C THR A 87 0.22 -3.78 13.73
N SER A 88 1.01 -2.84 13.24
CA SER A 88 1.86 -3.02 12.07
C SER A 88 3.29 -2.68 12.39
N PHE A 89 4.23 -3.52 11.93
CA PHE A 89 5.64 -3.38 12.23
C PHE A 89 6.50 -3.42 10.95
N PRO A 90 6.94 -2.24 10.46
CA PRO A 90 7.77 -2.13 9.27
C PRO A 90 9.24 -2.45 9.56
N ARG A 91 9.90 -3.19 8.67
CA ARG A 91 11.32 -3.58 8.74
C ARG A 91 12.00 -3.45 7.38
N TRP A 92 13.23 -2.94 7.36
CA TRP A 92 14.11 -3.10 6.20
C TRP A 92 14.56 -4.55 6.11
N GLU A 93 14.34 -5.16 4.95
CA GLU A 93 14.82 -6.52 4.63
C GLU A 93 16.16 -6.47 3.89
N THR A 94 16.30 -5.52 2.96
CA THR A 94 17.50 -5.29 2.16
C THR A 94 17.67 -3.80 1.87
N ASP A 95 18.77 -3.45 1.19
CA ASP A 95 19.05 -2.11 0.67
C ASP A 95 18.05 -1.60 -0.39
N SER A 96 17.06 -2.42 -0.76
CA SER A 96 16.01 -2.10 -1.73
C SER A 96 14.62 -2.58 -1.34
N LYS A 97 14.46 -3.22 -0.18
CA LYS A 97 13.21 -3.90 0.22
C LYS A 97 12.82 -3.60 1.66
N ILE A 98 11.53 -3.30 1.84
CA ILE A 98 10.86 -3.17 3.14
C ILE A 98 9.76 -4.21 3.24
N SER A 99 9.57 -4.78 4.43
CA SER A 99 8.42 -5.59 4.80
C SER A 99 7.63 -4.91 5.90
N CYS A 100 6.37 -5.28 6.07
CA CYS A 100 5.57 -4.92 7.21
C CYS A 100 4.65 -6.07 7.60
N GLU A 101 4.75 -6.48 8.86
CA GLU A 101 3.86 -7.49 9.43
C GLU A 101 2.68 -6.81 10.09
N GLN A 102 1.47 -7.32 9.86
CA GLN A 102 0.23 -6.81 10.42
C GLN A 102 -0.39 -7.89 11.33
N THR A 103 -0.71 -7.50 12.56
CA THR A 103 -1.31 -8.38 13.57
C THR A 103 -2.60 -7.77 14.09
N LEU A 104 -3.70 -8.51 14.02
CA LEU A 104 -4.98 -8.06 14.59
C LEU A 104 -4.84 -7.86 16.11
N GLN A 105 -5.34 -6.72 16.61
CA GLN A 105 -5.32 -6.43 18.04
C GLN A 105 -6.35 -7.25 18.82
N LYS A 106 -7.43 -7.67 18.13
CA LYS A 106 -8.52 -8.49 18.71
C LYS A 106 -9.03 -9.50 17.68
N GLY A 107 -9.36 -10.69 18.18
CA GLY A 107 -9.91 -11.80 17.40
C GLY A 107 -8.86 -12.70 16.77
N GLU A 108 -9.32 -13.78 16.15
CA GLU A 108 -8.50 -14.69 15.36
C GLU A 108 -8.59 -14.32 13.88
N GLY A 109 -7.47 -14.43 13.17
CA GLY A 109 -7.42 -14.14 11.74
C GLY A 109 -6.04 -14.45 11.17
N PRO A 110 -5.90 -14.48 9.83
CA PRO A 110 -4.62 -14.68 9.20
C PRO A 110 -3.68 -13.53 9.57
N LYS A 111 -2.42 -13.84 9.87
CA LYS A 111 -1.36 -12.83 9.84
C LYS A 111 -1.20 -12.39 8.39
N THR A 112 -1.25 -11.08 8.16
CA THR A 112 -1.00 -10.51 6.84
C THR A 112 0.31 -9.76 6.86
N SER A 113 0.97 -9.69 5.72
CA SER A 113 2.13 -8.84 5.54
C SER A 113 2.18 -8.29 4.13
N TRP A 114 2.89 -7.18 3.98
CA TRP A 114 3.19 -6.61 2.68
C TRP A 114 4.68 -6.36 2.55
N THR A 115 5.18 -6.31 1.33
CA THR A 115 6.53 -5.85 1.01
C THR A 115 6.50 -4.83 -0.10
N ARG A 116 7.40 -3.86 -0.03
CA ARG A 116 7.76 -2.99 -1.15
C ARG A 116 9.21 -3.20 -1.53
N GLU A 117 9.47 -3.31 -2.82
CA GLU A 117 10.82 -3.50 -3.35
C GLU A 117 11.04 -2.58 -4.55
N ILE A 118 12.15 -1.83 -4.54
CA ILE A 118 12.63 -1.11 -5.72
C ILE A 118 13.52 -2.05 -6.51
N THR A 119 13.12 -2.34 -7.74
CA THR A 119 13.89 -3.21 -8.64
C THR A 119 15.06 -2.43 -9.26
N ASN A 120 16.05 -3.17 -9.77
CA ASN A 120 17.22 -2.57 -10.44
C ASN A 120 16.87 -1.72 -11.66
N ASP A 121 15.71 -1.95 -12.29
CA ASP A 121 15.19 -1.13 -13.40
C ASP A 121 14.28 0.02 -12.92
N GLY A 122 14.31 0.34 -11.63
CA GLY A 122 13.69 1.53 -11.04
C GLY A 122 12.19 1.44 -10.85
N LYS A 123 11.59 0.24 -10.83
CA LYS A 123 10.16 0.07 -10.57
C LYS A 123 9.93 -0.22 -9.09
N LEU A 124 8.79 0.22 -8.60
CA LEU A 124 8.32 -0.15 -7.26
C LEU A 124 7.35 -1.33 -7.38
N ILE A 125 7.68 -2.42 -6.71
CA ILE A 125 6.84 -3.62 -6.62
C ILE A 125 6.23 -3.67 -5.23
N LEU A 126 4.90 -3.78 -5.17
CA LEU A 126 4.15 -4.06 -3.96
C LEU A 126 3.66 -5.51 -4.02
N GLU A 127 3.94 -6.27 -2.97
CA GLU A 127 3.45 -7.64 -2.79
C GLU A 127 2.72 -7.75 -1.45
N ASN A 128 1.56 -8.41 -1.45
CA ASN A 128 0.84 -8.74 -0.22
C ASN A 128 0.80 -10.26 -0.04
N PHE A 129 1.34 -10.75 1.09
CA PHE A 129 1.38 -12.16 1.42
C PHE A 129 0.05 -12.56 2.08
N ASN A 130 -0.85 -13.03 1.24
CA ASN A 130 -2.00 -13.85 1.62
C ASN A 130 -1.89 -15.21 0.91
N SER A 131 -2.85 -16.12 1.13
CA SER A 131 -2.87 -17.47 0.52
C SER A 131 -2.85 -17.52 -1.03
N ARG A 132 -2.85 -16.36 -1.72
CA ARG A 132 -2.38 -16.15 -3.10
C ARG A 132 -1.72 -14.76 -3.16
N PRO A 133 -0.53 -14.62 -3.76
CA PRO A 133 0.15 -13.34 -3.81
C PRO A 133 -0.56 -12.39 -4.77
N TYR A 134 -0.72 -11.15 -4.32
CA TYR A 134 -1.21 -10.02 -5.09
C TYR A 134 -0.04 -9.08 -5.36
N PHE A 135 0.07 -8.61 -6.60
CA PHE A 135 1.19 -7.79 -7.05
C PHE A 135 0.70 -6.48 -7.67
N ARG A 136 1.40 -5.39 -7.35
CA ARG A 136 1.34 -4.14 -8.14
C ARG A 136 2.72 -3.70 -8.53
N THR A 137 2.84 -3.25 -9.77
CA THR A 137 4.03 -2.62 -10.30
C THR A 137 3.74 -1.15 -10.55
N PHE A 138 4.63 -0.28 -10.11
CA PHE A 138 4.57 1.15 -10.38
C PHE A 138 5.82 1.62 -11.12
N ASN A 139 5.64 2.59 -12.02
CA ASN A 139 6.73 3.32 -12.64
C ASN A 139 6.92 4.66 -11.90
N PRO A 140 8.16 5.17 -11.80
CA PRO A 140 8.40 6.52 -11.31
C PRO A 140 7.86 7.56 -12.31
N ILE A 141 7.24 8.62 -11.80
CA ILE A 141 6.84 9.78 -12.59
C ILE A 141 7.95 10.83 -12.51
N SER A 142 8.46 11.25 -13.66
CA SER A 142 9.20 12.51 -13.77
C SER A 142 8.21 13.67 -13.64
N GLN A 143 8.32 14.50 -12.60
CA GLN A 143 7.35 15.55 -12.23
C GLN A 143 6.73 16.28 -13.45
N SER A 144 5.42 16.14 -13.63
CA SER A 144 4.58 17.11 -14.33
C SER A 144 3.18 17.13 -13.70
N SER A 145 2.69 18.33 -13.44
CA SER A 145 1.54 18.68 -12.59
C SER A 145 0.18 18.51 -13.26
N SER A 146 -0.83 18.03 -12.52
CA SER A 146 -2.09 18.75 -12.23
C SER A 146 -3.13 17.82 -11.59
N ALA A 147 -3.78 18.28 -10.53
CA ALA A 147 -4.84 17.61 -9.80
C ALA A 147 -6.22 18.18 -10.20
N ASP A 148 -7.25 17.34 -10.24
CA ASP A 148 -8.66 17.78 -10.20
C ASP A 148 -9.48 16.90 -9.24
N GLY A 149 -10.33 17.57 -8.47
CA GLY A 149 -10.99 17.05 -7.27
C GLY A 149 -12.23 16.20 -7.52
N VAL A 150 -12.67 15.48 -6.47
CA VAL A 150 -13.94 14.73 -6.49
C VAL A 150 -14.64 14.73 -5.12
N HIS A 151 -15.97 14.76 -5.21
CA HIS A 151 -16.98 14.65 -4.17
C HIS A 151 -16.91 13.35 -3.34
N SER A 152 -17.37 13.47 -2.08
CA SER A 152 -17.43 12.39 -1.09
C SER A 152 -18.57 11.39 -1.38
N VAL A 153 -18.21 10.12 -1.53
CA VAL A 153 -19.08 8.97 -1.28
C VAL A 153 -18.35 8.02 -0.35
N ALA A 154 -19.05 7.53 0.67
CA ALA A 154 -18.51 6.64 1.71
C ALA A 154 -17.81 5.43 1.08
N SER A 155 -16.47 5.40 1.15
CA SER A 155 -15.64 4.37 0.52
C SER A 155 -15.05 3.44 1.57
N VAL A 156 -15.15 2.13 1.30
CA VAL A 156 -14.29 1.11 1.89
C VAL A 156 -12.84 1.58 1.74
N ASP A 157 -12.03 1.51 2.79
CA ASP A 157 -10.64 1.95 2.75
C ASP A 157 -9.81 0.92 1.99
N VAL A 158 -9.74 1.08 0.67
CA VAL A 158 -8.99 0.21 -0.23
C VAL A 158 -7.50 0.56 -0.25
N SER A 159 -7.11 1.65 0.42
CA SER A 159 -5.75 2.16 0.39
C SER A 159 -4.77 1.31 1.16
N ILE A 160 -5.26 0.54 2.14
CA ILE A 160 -4.46 -0.46 2.84
C ILE A 160 -3.96 -1.60 1.92
N PHE A 161 -4.53 -1.77 0.73
CA PHE A 161 -3.98 -2.67 -0.31
C PHE A 161 -2.93 -2.03 -1.20
N LEU A 162 -2.69 -0.74 -0.98
CA LEU A 162 -1.66 0.07 -1.63
C LEU A 162 -0.57 0.46 -0.62
N LEU A 163 -0.79 0.13 0.66
CA LEU A 163 0.17 0.17 1.75
C LEU A 163 1.14 -1.00 1.69
#